data_AF-A0AAJ6DCN0-F1
#
_entry.id   AF-A0AAJ6DCN0-F1
#
_cell.length_a   1.000
_cell.length_b   1.000
_cell.length_c   1.000
_cell.angle_alpha   90.00
_cell.angle_beta   90.00
_cell.angle_gamma   90.00
#
_symmetry.space_group_name_H-M   'P 1'
#
loop_
_entity.id
_entity.type
_entity.pdbx_description
1 polymer ?
#
loop_
_entity_poly.entity_id
_entity_poly.type
_entity_poly.pdbx_seq_one_letter_code
_entity_poly.pdbx_strand_id
1 'polypeptide(L)'
;MTVLALRTVPDPVLKTACREVDSARFGTDKLRRLITDMMETMQAVDGVGLAGPQVGVSQSLFVFDVEGRQGHVINPVLEVSGDVLYEPSEGCLSVPGLFYAPPRRAEATVTGLNTEGQAVTYHGHGLFARMLQHETDHLTGHLFVDRLQGEQRHQARRAMNTKQFKADTAQTQHQRAEQIGSAFMREGHSAGPHLAPSLKQHTPGGKRG
;
A
#
# COMPACT_ATOMS: atom_id res chain seq x y z
N MET A 1 -6.47 13.18 -0.30
CA MET A 1 -5.07 13.06 -0.67
C MET A 1 -4.29 13.20 0.62
N THR A 2 -4.03 12.07 1.23
CA THR A 2 -3.46 11.92 2.57
C THR A 2 -2.84 10.53 2.64
N VAL A 3 -1.59 10.45 3.11
CA VAL A 3 -0.94 9.16 3.40
C VAL A 3 -1.55 8.59 4.68
N LEU A 4 -2.08 7.37 4.59
CA LEU A 4 -2.75 6.66 5.68
C LEU A 4 -1.73 5.91 6.55
N ALA A 5 -2.04 5.79 7.85
CA ALA A 5 -1.19 5.04 8.78
C ALA A 5 -1.25 3.54 8.50
N LEU A 6 -0.11 2.95 8.15
CA LEU A 6 0.03 1.51 7.93
C LEU A 6 -0.02 0.73 9.25
N ARG A 7 -0.79 -0.36 9.24
CA ARG A 7 -0.91 -1.31 10.34
C ARG A 7 0.14 -2.39 10.18
N THR A 8 0.74 -2.78 11.30
CA THR A 8 1.72 -3.85 11.39
C THR A 8 1.27 -4.91 12.38
N VAL A 9 1.80 -6.12 12.26
CA VAL A 9 1.56 -7.17 13.26
C VAL A 9 1.97 -6.67 14.67
N PRO A 10 1.21 -7.03 15.72
CA PRO A 10 0.10 -7.97 15.75
C PRO A 10 -1.30 -7.32 15.69
N ASP A 11 -1.49 -6.17 15.04
CA ASP A 11 -2.82 -5.51 14.97
C ASP A 11 -3.91 -6.51 14.48
N PRO A 12 -4.98 -6.76 15.27
CA PRO A 12 -5.99 -7.76 14.96
C PRO A 12 -6.74 -7.50 13.65
N VAL A 13 -6.76 -6.26 13.15
CA VAL A 13 -7.39 -5.95 11.85
C VAL A 13 -6.75 -6.74 10.71
N LEU A 14 -5.45 -7.06 10.81
CA LEU A 14 -4.69 -7.83 9.82
C LEU A 14 -5.00 -9.34 9.84
N LYS A 15 -5.65 -9.81 10.91
CA LYS A 15 -6.01 -11.22 11.13
C LYS A 15 -7.53 -11.45 11.15
N THR A 16 -8.31 -10.44 10.75
CA THR A 16 -9.77 -10.49 10.71
C THR A 16 -10.25 -10.41 9.27
N ALA A 17 -11.12 -11.33 8.86
CA ALA A 17 -11.73 -11.29 7.54
C ALA A 17 -12.53 -9.99 7.33
N CYS A 18 -12.38 -9.39 6.16
CA CYS A 18 -13.04 -8.14 5.80
C CYS A 18 -14.52 -8.34 5.53
N ARG A 19 -15.30 -7.28 5.80
CA ARG A 19 -16.68 -7.20 5.29
C ARG A 19 -16.68 -6.69 3.85
N GLU A 20 -17.66 -7.10 3.08
CA GLU A 20 -17.89 -6.53 1.75
C GLU A 20 -18.17 -5.03 1.83
N VAL A 21 -17.81 -4.32 0.77
CA VAL A 21 -18.24 -2.95 0.52
C VAL A 21 -19.70 -2.98 0.08
N ASP A 22 -20.53 -2.32 0.89
CA ASP A 22 -21.97 -2.15 0.65
C ASP A 22 -22.24 -1.39 -0.65
N SER A 23 -23.29 -1.79 -1.37
CA SER A 23 -23.63 -1.22 -2.67
C SER A 23 -23.97 0.27 -2.63
N ALA A 24 -24.47 0.77 -1.51
CA ALA A 24 -24.75 2.19 -1.31
C ALA A 24 -23.48 3.07 -1.28
N ARG A 25 -22.29 2.47 -1.18
CA ARG A 25 -21.01 3.21 -1.21
C ARG A 25 -20.48 3.45 -2.61
N PHE A 26 -20.92 2.69 -3.61
CA PHE A 26 -20.47 2.89 -4.99
C PHE A 26 -20.93 4.25 -5.51
N GLY A 27 -20.08 4.90 -6.31
CA GLY A 27 -20.32 6.24 -6.84
C GLY A 27 -20.13 7.38 -5.83
N THR A 28 -19.81 7.08 -4.56
CA THR A 28 -19.62 8.11 -3.53
C THR A 28 -18.20 8.66 -3.51
N ASP A 29 -18.07 9.96 -3.24
CA ASP A 29 -16.76 10.60 -3.06
C ASP A 29 -15.95 10.00 -1.91
N LYS A 30 -16.63 9.49 -0.87
CA LYS A 30 -15.97 8.85 0.25
C LYS A 30 -15.23 7.57 -0.17
N LEU A 31 -15.82 6.77 -1.05
CA LEU A 31 -15.18 5.56 -1.55
C LEU A 31 -14.03 5.91 -2.50
N ARG A 32 -14.23 6.87 -3.41
CA ARG A 32 -13.17 7.34 -4.32
C ARG A 32 -11.97 7.89 -3.56
N ARG A 33 -12.20 8.75 -2.56
CA ARG A 33 -11.14 9.30 -1.71
C ARG A 33 -10.36 8.22 -0.99
N LEU A 34 -11.04 7.21 -0.44
CA LEU A 34 -10.35 6.08 0.20
C LEU A 34 -9.42 5.36 -0.78
N ILE A 35 -9.87 5.06 -2.00
CA ILE A 35 -9.04 4.43 -3.02
C ILE A 35 -7.84 5.31 -3.39
N THR A 36 -8.05 6.61 -3.57
CA THR A 36 -6.97 7.57 -3.83
C THR A 36 -5.96 7.62 -2.69
N ASP A 37 -6.42 7.77 -1.45
CA ASP A 37 -5.55 7.84 -0.27
C ASP A 37 -4.76 6.52 -0.09
N MET A 38 -5.37 5.37 -0.38
CA MET A 38 -4.66 4.07 -0.38
C MET A 38 -3.61 3.98 -1.48
N MET A 39 -3.91 4.45 -2.70
CA MET A 39 -2.95 4.48 -3.81
C MET A 39 -1.74 5.35 -3.46
N GLU A 40 -1.97 6.56 -2.94
CA GLU A 40 -0.92 7.46 -2.48
C GLU A 40 -0.10 6.85 -1.35
N THR A 41 -0.76 6.19 -0.40
CA THR A 41 -0.09 5.51 0.72
C THR A 41 0.83 4.41 0.24
N MET A 42 0.37 3.59 -0.71
CA MET A 42 1.13 2.50 -1.30
C MET A 42 2.37 3.04 -2.05
N GLN A 43 2.19 4.06 -2.88
CA GLN A 43 3.26 4.69 -3.64
C GLN A 43 4.29 5.38 -2.74
N ALA A 44 3.86 6.01 -1.63
CA ALA A 44 4.75 6.68 -0.68
C ALA A 44 5.75 5.74 0.03
N VAL A 45 5.50 4.42 -0.02
CA VAL A 45 6.37 3.39 0.57
C VAL A 45 6.92 2.41 -0.46
N ASP A 46 6.88 2.79 -1.75
CA ASP A 46 7.31 1.97 -2.88
C ASP A 46 6.66 0.57 -2.91
N GLY A 47 5.41 0.49 -2.46
CA GLY A 47 4.61 -0.74 -2.47
C GLY A 47 4.01 -1.02 -3.84
N VAL A 48 3.78 -2.30 -4.13
CA VAL A 48 3.15 -2.78 -5.38
C VAL A 48 1.66 -3.11 -5.24
N GLY A 49 1.21 -3.26 -3.99
CA GLY A 49 -0.16 -3.56 -3.61
C GLY A 49 -0.45 -3.09 -2.18
N LEU A 50 -1.70 -2.74 -1.91
CA LEU A 50 -2.15 -2.36 -0.57
C LEU A 50 -3.63 -2.69 -0.35
N ALA A 51 -3.91 -3.52 0.65
CA ALA A 51 -5.26 -3.92 1.05
C ALA A 51 -5.83 -3.04 2.17
N GLY A 52 -7.17 -2.91 2.22
CA GLY A 52 -7.90 -2.11 3.21
C GLY A 52 -7.45 -2.33 4.67
N PRO A 53 -7.31 -3.57 5.16
CA PRO A 53 -6.85 -3.85 6.53
C PRO A 53 -5.51 -3.24 6.88
N GLN A 54 -4.61 -3.11 5.91
CA GLN A 54 -3.27 -2.56 6.13
C GLN A 54 -3.32 -1.06 6.44
N VAL A 55 -4.42 -0.37 6.14
CA VAL A 55 -4.68 1.02 6.57
C VAL A 55 -5.77 1.10 7.64
N GLY A 56 -6.13 -0.04 8.25
CA GLY A 56 -7.13 -0.13 9.31
C GLY A 56 -8.58 -0.13 8.82
N VAL A 57 -8.82 -0.25 7.51
CA VAL A 57 -10.15 -0.31 6.94
C VAL A 57 -10.53 -1.76 6.71
N SER A 58 -11.36 -2.32 7.59
CA SER A 58 -11.85 -3.71 7.49
C SER A 58 -12.97 -3.86 6.44
N GLN A 59 -12.66 -3.50 5.19
CA GLN A 59 -13.52 -3.65 4.03
C GLN A 59 -12.76 -4.37 2.91
N SER A 60 -13.48 -5.20 2.14
CA SER A 60 -12.93 -6.05 1.09
C SER A 60 -12.56 -5.23 -0.15
N LEU A 61 -11.36 -4.65 -0.18
CA LEU A 61 -10.84 -3.88 -1.29
C LEU A 61 -9.30 -3.77 -1.23
N PHE A 62 -8.66 -3.66 -2.39
CA PHE A 62 -7.23 -3.37 -2.50
C PHE A 62 -6.93 -2.48 -3.71
N VAL A 63 -5.75 -1.83 -3.67
CA VAL A 63 -5.16 -1.08 -4.78
C VAL A 63 -3.85 -1.72 -5.22
N PHE A 64 -3.41 -1.46 -6.45
CA PHE A 64 -2.14 -1.97 -6.96
C PHE A 64 -1.53 -1.01 -8.00
N ASP A 65 -0.21 -1.04 -8.09
CA ASP A 65 0.61 -0.37 -9.10
C ASP A 65 1.88 -1.20 -9.32
N VAL A 66 1.92 -1.98 -10.39
CA VAL A 66 2.96 -2.98 -10.63
C VAL A 66 3.07 -3.30 -12.11
N GLU A 67 4.30 -3.42 -12.61
CA GLU A 67 4.58 -3.76 -14.02
C GLU A 67 3.86 -2.84 -15.04
N GLY A 68 3.71 -1.56 -14.71
CA GLY A 68 3.01 -0.57 -15.55
C GLY A 68 1.48 -0.72 -15.55
N ARG A 69 0.93 -1.52 -14.64
CA ARG A 69 -0.51 -1.71 -14.44
C ARG A 69 -0.90 -1.12 -13.10
N GLN A 70 -1.88 -0.22 -13.13
CA GLN A 70 -2.40 0.43 -11.92
C GLN A 70 -3.92 0.27 -11.86
N GLY A 71 -4.45 0.05 -10.67
CA GLY A 71 -5.90 -0.05 -10.47
C GLY A 71 -6.31 -0.41 -9.05
N HIS A 72 -7.58 -0.78 -8.92
CA HIS A 72 -8.18 -1.20 -7.67
C HIS A 72 -9.25 -2.26 -7.92
N VAL A 73 -9.53 -3.05 -6.90
CA VAL A 73 -10.58 -4.06 -6.93
C VAL A 73 -11.34 -4.02 -5.61
N ILE A 74 -12.66 -3.92 -5.70
CA ILE A 74 -13.58 -3.96 -4.56
C ILE A 74 -14.36 -5.28 -4.61
N ASN A 75 -14.56 -5.88 -3.44
CA ASN A 75 -15.16 -7.21 -3.26
C ASN A 75 -14.55 -8.26 -4.20
N PRO A 76 -13.21 -8.43 -4.22
CA PRO A 76 -12.55 -9.32 -5.15
C PRO A 76 -12.91 -10.79 -4.90
N VAL A 77 -13.06 -11.54 -5.99
CA VAL A 77 -13.07 -13.00 -6.03
C VAL A 77 -11.85 -13.46 -6.80
N LEU A 78 -11.04 -14.30 -6.15
CA LEU A 78 -9.77 -14.80 -6.68
C LEU A 78 -9.92 -16.23 -7.19
N GLU A 79 -9.53 -16.44 -8.43
CA GLU A 79 -9.31 -17.74 -9.05
C GLU A 79 -7.82 -17.91 -9.34
N VAL A 80 -7.29 -19.11 -9.11
CA VAL A 80 -5.86 -19.40 -9.29
C VAL A 80 -5.66 -20.70 -10.06
N SER A 81 -4.66 -20.71 -10.93
CA SER A 81 -4.33 -21.82 -11.83
C SER A 81 -2.82 -22.03 -11.96
N GLY A 82 -2.44 -23.10 -12.65
CA GLY A 82 -1.04 -23.44 -12.90
C GLY A 82 -0.30 -24.04 -11.71
N ASP A 83 1.01 -24.21 -11.90
CA ASP A 83 1.90 -24.85 -10.93
C ASP A 83 2.06 -24.02 -9.66
N VAL A 84 2.45 -24.70 -8.58
CA VAL A 84 2.86 -24.02 -7.34
C VAL A 84 4.30 -23.56 -7.49
N LEU A 85 4.52 -22.27 -7.35
CA LEU A 85 5.83 -21.62 -7.38
C LEU A 85 6.25 -21.18 -5.98
N TYR A 86 7.55 -21.24 -5.74
CA TYR A 86 8.21 -20.81 -4.50
C TYR A 86 9.24 -19.72 -4.83
N GLU A 87 8.76 -18.64 -5.42
CA GLU A 87 9.64 -17.55 -5.81
C GLU A 87 10.12 -16.79 -4.56
N PRO A 88 11.42 -16.47 -4.47
CA PRO A 88 11.98 -15.82 -3.30
C PRO A 88 11.48 -14.38 -3.16
N SER A 89 11.77 -13.79 -2.00
CA SER A 89 11.64 -12.35 -1.72
C SER A 89 10.23 -11.78 -1.64
N GLU A 90 9.19 -12.58 -1.34
CA GLU A 90 7.89 -12.00 -0.97
C GLU A 90 7.99 -11.39 0.44
N GLY A 91 7.64 -10.11 0.54
CA GLY A 91 7.55 -9.35 1.79
C GLY A 91 6.18 -8.69 1.94
N CYS A 92 5.94 -8.05 3.09
CA CYS A 92 4.68 -7.37 3.38
C CYS A 92 4.93 -6.09 4.18
N LEU A 93 4.27 -5.00 3.79
CA LEU A 93 4.33 -3.72 4.52
C LEU A 93 3.89 -3.85 5.98
N SER A 94 3.03 -4.83 6.29
CA SER A 94 2.51 -5.13 7.63
C SER A 94 3.34 -6.14 8.43
N VAL A 95 4.36 -6.75 7.83
CA VAL A 95 5.31 -7.67 8.48
C VAL A 95 6.74 -7.22 8.12
N PRO A 96 7.20 -6.10 8.70
CA PRO A 96 8.41 -5.43 8.22
C PRO A 96 9.66 -6.29 8.43
N GLY A 97 10.59 -6.22 7.47
CA GLY A 97 11.92 -6.83 7.56
C GLY A 97 11.97 -8.34 7.30
N LEU A 98 10.84 -9.00 7.00
CA LEU A 98 10.79 -10.42 6.68
C LEU A 98 10.50 -10.66 5.20
N PHE A 99 11.27 -11.56 4.59
CA PHE A 99 11.16 -11.95 3.20
C PHE A 99 11.31 -13.47 3.08
N TYR A 100 10.35 -14.12 2.42
CA TYR A 100 10.33 -15.58 2.24
C TYR A 100 9.78 -15.98 0.87
N ALA A 101 9.59 -17.28 0.65
CA ALA A 101 9.06 -17.85 -0.59
C ALA A 101 7.78 -18.67 -0.31
N PRO A 102 6.65 -18.02 0.05
CA PRO A 102 5.41 -18.74 0.25
C PRO A 102 4.94 -19.41 -1.05
N PRO A 103 4.25 -20.57 -0.97
CA PRO A 103 3.67 -21.21 -2.13
C PRO A 103 2.59 -20.32 -2.75
N ARG A 104 2.74 -20.03 -4.04
CA ARG A 104 1.82 -19.24 -4.86
C ARG A 104 1.50 -20.00 -6.13
N ARG A 105 0.29 -19.83 -6.67
CA ARG A 105 -0.06 -20.36 -7.98
C ARG A 105 0.53 -19.47 -9.07
N ALA A 106 1.01 -20.07 -10.15
CA ALA A 106 1.70 -19.38 -11.25
C ALA A 106 0.83 -18.33 -11.93
N GLU A 107 -0.49 -18.55 -11.94
CA GLU A 107 -1.49 -17.69 -12.56
C GLU A 107 -2.58 -17.33 -11.56
N ALA A 108 -3.12 -16.12 -11.71
CA ALA A 108 -4.25 -15.65 -10.93
C ALA A 108 -5.15 -14.74 -11.77
N THR A 109 -6.45 -14.89 -11.57
CA THR A 109 -7.49 -14.00 -12.09
C THR A 109 -8.28 -13.48 -10.90
N VAL A 110 -8.41 -12.16 -10.80
CA VAL A 110 -9.31 -11.53 -9.85
C VAL A 110 -10.46 -10.87 -10.60
N THR A 111 -11.68 -11.10 -10.14
CA THR A 111 -12.88 -10.39 -10.58
C THR A 111 -13.42 -9.57 -9.41
N GLY A 112 -14.10 -8.47 -9.70
CA GLY A 112 -14.68 -7.62 -8.65
C GLY A 112 -15.30 -6.37 -9.24
N LEU A 113 -15.35 -5.30 -8.45
CA LEU A 113 -15.98 -4.04 -8.81
C LEU A 113 -15.00 -2.86 -8.75
N ASN A 114 -15.24 -1.83 -9.53
CA ASN A 114 -14.60 -0.53 -9.38
C ASN A 114 -15.41 0.39 -8.43
N THR A 115 -14.98 1.65 -8.31
CA THR A 115 -15.59 2.66 -7.43
C THR A 115 -17.01 3.02 -7.83
N GLU A 116 -17.39 2.77 -9.08
CA GLU A 116 -18.69 3.00 -9.67
C GLU A 116 -19.60 1.75 -9.58
N GLY A 117 -19.10 0.65 -9.02
CA GLY A 117 -19.82 -0.62 -8.95
C GLY A 117 -19.86 -1.38 -10.28
N GLN A 118 -18.99 -1.01 -11.23
CA GLN A 118 -18.86 -1.69 -12.52
C GLN A 118 -17.88 -2.85 -12.41
N ALA A 119 -18.16 -3.95 -13.10
CA ALA A 119 -17.30 -5.12 -13.09
C ALA A 119 -15.91 -4.83 -13.65
N VAL A 120 -14.89 -5.34 -12.96
CA VAL A 120 -13.49 -5.33 -13.40
C VAL A 120 -12.91 -6.73 -13.33
N THR A 121 -11.93 -7.02 -14.19
CA THR A 121 -11.22 -8.29 -14.20
C THR A 121 -9.76 -8.06 -14.49
N TYR A 122 -8.89 -8.65 -13.68
CA TYR A 122 -7.45 -8.61 -13.89
C TYR A 122 -6.89 -10.01 -13.84
N HIS A 123 -6.16 -10.38 -14.89
CA HIS A 123 -5.44 -11.64 -15.00
C HIS A 123 -3.94 -11.38 -15.17
N GLY A 124 -3.12 -12.31 -14.71
CA GLY A 124 -1.69 -12.34 -15.02
C GLY A 124 -0.98 -13.54 -14.41
N HIS A 125 0.34 -13.52 -14.55
CA HIS A 125 1.28 -14.52 -14.04
C HIS A 125 2.41 -13.84 -13.25
N GLY A 126 3.32 -14.61 -12.67
CA GLY A 126 4.54 -14.10 -12.02
C GLY A 126 4.25 -13.11 -10.88
N LEU A 127 4.94 -11.96 -10.89
CA LEU A 127 4.80 -10.94 -9.84
C LEU A 127 3.35 -10.43 -9.72
N PHE A 128 2.67 -10.20 -10.85
CA PHE A 128 1.28 -9.75 -10.83
C PHE A 128 0.35 -10.79 -10.20
N ALA A 129 0.48 -12.08 -10.58
CA ALA A 129 -0.33 -13.14 -9.99
C ALA A 129 -0.08 -13.30 -8.48
N ARG A 130 1.18 -13.16 -8.06
CA ARG A 130 1.54 -13.19 -6.64
C ARG A 130 0.91 -12.03 -5.88
N MET A 131 0.98 -10.81 -6.41
CA MET A 131 0.36 -9.63 -5.81
C MET A 131 -1.15 -9.84 -5.64
N LEU A 132 -1.85 -10.31 -6.68
CA LEU A 132 -3.30 -10.58 -6.58
C LEU A 132 -3.63 -11.57 -5.46
N GLN A 133 -2.85 -12.65 -5.34
CA GLN A 133 -3.01 -13.63 -4.26
C GLN A 133 -2.69 -13.03 -2.88
N HIS A 134 -1.64 -12.21 -2.79
CA HIS A 134 -1.22 -11.54 -1.56
C HIS A 134 -2.27 -10.56 -1.05
N GLU A 135 -2.76 -9.67 -1.91
CA GLU A 135 -3.75 -8.68 -1.51
C GLU A 135 -5.07 -9.36 -1.13
N THR A 136 -5.47 -10.43 -1.84
CA THR A 136 -6.67 -11.19 -1.48
C THR A 136 -6.53 -11.93 -0.14
N ASP A 137 -5.33 -12.41 0.21
CA ASP A 137 -5.08 -13.00 1.53
C ASP A 137 -5.36 -12.02 2.66
N HIS A 138 -4.90 -10.77 2.52
CA HIS A 138 -5.16 -9.71 3.49
C HIS A 138 -6.66 -9.53 3.75
N LEU A 139 -7.49 -9.62 2.71
CA LEU A 139 -8.94 -9.46 2.83
C LEU A 139 -9.61 -10.61 3.59
N THR A 140 -8.95 -11.77 3.66
CA THR A 140 -9.42 -12.93 4.43
C THR A 140 -8.73 -13.07 5.79
N GLY A 141 -7.89 -12.10 6.19
CA GLY A 141 -7.17 -12.12 7.46
C GLY A 141 -5.92 -13.02 7.46
N HIS A 142 -5.38 -13.32 6.28
CA HIS A 142 -4.16 -14.09 6.11
C HIS A 142 -3.00 -13.18 5.69
N LEU A 143 -1.81 -13.47 6.21
CA LEU A 143 -0.55 -12.85 5.85
C LEU A 143 0.31 -13.86 5.07
N PHE A 144 1.26 -13.39 4.27
CA PHE A 144 2.12 -14.30 3.50
C PHE A 144 2.87 -15.31 4.39
N VAL A 145 3.22 -14.93 5.63
CA VAL A 145 3.85 -15.82 6.62
C VAL A 145 2.96 -16.99 7.04
N ASP A 146 1.64 -16.87 6.90
CA ASP A 146 0.67 -17.94 7.18
C ASP A 146 0.68 -19.02 6.09
N ARG A 147 1.11 -18.68 4.87
CA ARG A 147 1.26 -19.63 3.76
C ARG A 147 2.55 -20.43 3.81
N LEU A 148 3.53 -20.01 4.59
CA LEU A 148 4.83 -20.68 4.65
C LEU A 148 4.70 -22.13 5.12
N GLN A 149 5.55 -22.98 4.57
CA GLN A 149 5.61 -24.40 4.87
C GLN A 149 6.99 -24.78 5.39
N GLY A 150 7.08 -25.94 6.08
CA GLY A 150 8.33 -26.52 6.55
C GLY A 150 9.22 -25.54 7.32
N GLU A 151 10.51 -25.54 6.97
CA GLU A 151 11.55 -24.79 7.68
C GLU A 151 11.33 -23.26 7.63
N GLN A 152 10.87 -22.72 6.50
CA GLN A 152 10.58 -21.28 6.38
C GLN A 152 9.50 -20.83 7.37
N ARG A 153 8.47 -21.66 7.60
CA ARG A 153 7.43 -21.38 8.61
C ARG A 153 8.03 -21.33 10.01
N HIS A 154 8.91 -22.27 10.34
CA HIS A 154 9.59 -22.30 11.63
C HIS A 154 10.50 -21.08 11.82
N GLN A 155 11.24 -20.69 10.79
CA GLN A 155 12.10 -19.51 10.79
C GLN A 155 11.29 -18.22 10.97
N ALA A 156 10.24 -18.01 10.17
CA ALA A 156 9.37 -16.84 10.28
C ALA A 156 8.74 -16.73 11.67
N ARG A 157 8.23 -17.83 12.22
CA ARG A 157 7.65 -17.85 13.58
C ARG A 157 8.69 -17.51 14.64
N ARG A 158 9.93 -18.02 14.52
CA ARG A 158 11.02 -17.68 15.44
C ARG A 158 11.38 -16.20 15.34
N ALA A 159 11.56 -15.69 14.12
CA ALA A 159 11.89 -14.29 13.85
C ALA A 159 10.85 -13.34 14.45
N MET A 160 9.55 -13.58 14.20
CA MET A 160 8.46 -12.74 14.72
C MET A 160 8.33 -12.76 16.25
N ASN A 161 8.87 -13.77 16.93
CA ASN A 161 8.84 -13.86 18.39
C ASN A 161 10.03 -13.19 19.09
N THR A 162 11.04 -12.75 18.33
CA THR A 162 12.20 -12.07 18.90
C THR A 162 11.83 -10.70 19.47
N LYS A 163 12.58 -10.25 20.48
CA LYS A 163 12.46 -8.88 21.00
C LYS A 163 12.81 -7.84 19.94
N GLN A 164 13.81 -8.15 19.10
CA GLN A 164 14.28 -7.28 18.02
C GLN A 164 13.16 -7.02 17.02
N PHE A 165 12.53 -8.07 16.48
CA PHE A 165 11.43 -7.91 15.52
C PHE A 165 10.28 -7.07 16.08
N LYS A 166 9.92 -7.29 17.36
CA LYS A 166 8.86 -6.51 18.03
C LYS A 166 9.25 -5.04 18.16
N ALA A 167 10.50 -4.74 18.47
CA ALA A 167 11.03 -3.38 18.53
C ALA A 167 11.05 -2.72 17.15
N ASP A 168 11.56 -3.42 16.13
CA ASP A 168 11.64 -2.94 14.75
C ASP A 168 10.25 -2.64 14.17
N THR A 169 9.27 -3.49 14.49
CA THR A 169 7.88 -3.30 14.07
C THR A 169 7.27 -2.07 14.72
N ALA A 170 7.45 -1.89 16.03
CA ALA A 170 6.99 -0.70 16.74
C ALA A 170 7.68 0.58 16.23
N GLN A 171 8.99 0.53 15.96
CA GLN A 171 9.74 1.63 15.39
C GLN A 171 9.27 1.97 13.98
N THR A 172 9.05 0.98 13.12
CA THR A 172 8.53 1.19 11.76
C THR A 172 7.17 1.87 11.80
N GLN A 173 6.29 1.45 12.71
CA GLN A 173 4.99 2.06 12.90
C GLN A 173 5.11 3.53 13.35
N HIS A 174 6.03 3.84 14.26
CA HIS A 174 6.28 5.21 14.73
C HIS A 174 6.84 6.10 13.61
N GLN A 175 7.88 5.64 12.91
CA GLN A 175 8.53 6.39 11.83
C GLN A 175 7.55 6.72 10.71
N ARG A 176 6.71 5.77 10.31
CA ARG A 176 5.66 5.99 9.30
C ARG A 176 4.63 7.02 9.78
N ALA A 177 4.24 6.99 11.06
CA ALA A 177 3.33 7.98 11.63
C ALA A 177 3.94 9.39 11.66
N GLU A 178 5.23 9.52 12.00
CA GLU A 178 5.96 10.80 11.99
C GLU A 178 6.17 11.36 10.57
N GLN A 179 6.43 10.49 9.60
CA GLN A 179 6.53 10.89 8.19
C GLN A 179 5.20 11.46 7.67
N ILE A 180 4.07 10.86 8.05
CA ILE A 180 2.74 11.40 7.73
C ILE A 180 2.52 12.75 8.41
N GLY A 181 2.84 12.88 9.70
CA GLY A 181 2.68 14.13 10.44
C GLY A 181 3.57 15.27 9.93
N SER A 182 4.79 14.95 9.49
CA SER A 182 5.73 15.93 8.93
C SER A 182 5.39 16.33 7.49
N ALA A 183 4.82 15.43 6.67
CA ALA A 183 4.27 15.78 5.36
C ALA A 183 3.14 16.83 5.50
N PHE A 184 2.23 16.62 6.46
CA PHE A 184 1.15 17.57 6.76
C PHE A 184 1.66 18.94 7.27
N MET A 185 2.72 18.96 8.09
CA MET A 185 3.34 20.20 8.59
C MET A 185 4.05 21.01 7.50
N ARG A 186 4.55 20.36 6.44
CA ARG A 186 5.21 21.03 5.31
C ARG A 186 4.20 21.68 4.36
N GLU A 187 2.98 21.15 4.23
CA GLU A 187 1.92 21.76 3.41
C GLU A 187 1.19 22.92 4.10
N GLY A 188 1.35 23.08 5.42
CA GLY A 188 0.75 24.17 6.20
C GLY A 188 1.47 25.53 6.17
N HIS A 189 2.62 25.65 5.49
CA HIS A 189 3.36 26.91 5.37
C HIS A 189 3.34 27.46 3.94
N SER A 190 2.16 27.95 3.51
CA SER A 190 2.07 28.84 2.35
C SER A 190 1.46 30.19 2.77
N ALA A 191 2.28 31.04 3.40
CA ALA A 191 2.09 32.49 3.36
C ALA A 191 3.35 33.23 3.85
N GLY A 192 4.11 33.80 2.91
CA GLY A 192 5.19 34.74 3.19
C GLY A 192 5.68 35.35 1.86
N PRO A 193 5.62 36.68 1.68
CA PRO A 193 5.58 37.28 0.35
C PRO A 193 6.95 37.28 -0.33
N HIS A 194 6.93 37.00 -1.64
CA HIS A 194 8.02 37.30 -2.55
C HIS A 194 8.37 38.80 -2.48
N LEU A 195 9.50 39.14 -1.85
CA LEU A 195 10.19 40.38 -2.16
C LEU A 195 10.95 40.19 -3.48
N ALA A 196 10.48 40.89 -4.52
CA ALA A 196 11.19 41.02 -5.78
C ALA A 196 12.46 41.90 -5.60
N PRO A 197 13.62 41.55 -6.18
CA PRO A 197 14.74 42.46 -6.23
C PRO A 197 14.51 43.53 -7.30
N SER A 198 14.64 44.78 -6.86
CA SER A 198 14.54 46.02 -7.63
C SER A 198 15.55 46.08 -8.79
N LEU A 199 15.05 46.28 -10.01
CA LEU A 199 15.84 46.69 -11.17
C LEU A 199 16.43 48.08 -10.93
N LYS A 200 17.75 48.18 -10.78
CA LYS A 200 18.48 49.44 -10.91
C LYS A 200 18.67 49.76 -12.40
N GLN A 201 17.95 50.77 -12.84
CA GLN A 201 18.14 51.44 -14.13
C GLN A 201 19.52 52.13 -14.14
N HIS A 202 20.30 51.86 -15.18
CA HIS A 202 21.57 52.54 -15.45
C HIS A 202 21.27 53.75 -16.33
N THR A 203 21.47 54.96 -15.80
CA THR A 203 21.45 56.23 -16.53
C THR A 203 22.81 56.47 -17.19
N PRO A 204 22.88 56.91 -18.46
CA PRO A 204 24.08 57.48 -19.03
C PRO A 204 24.03 59.01 -18.94
N GLY A 205 24.94 59.60 -18.19
CA GLY A 205 25.34 61.00 -18.33
C GLY A 205 26.86 61.02 -18.24
N GLY A 206 27.63 61.79 -18.98
CA GLY A 206 27.42 62.85 -19.93
C GLY A 206 28.81 63.45 -20.18
N LYS A 207 29.10 63.86 -21.41
CA LYS A 207 30.36 64.51 -21.80
C LYS A 207 30.61 65.80 -20.98
N ARG A 208 31.87 66.03 -20.56
CA ARG A 208 32.67 67.26 -20.81
C ARG A 208 33.95 67.26 -19.96
N GLY A 209 35.08 67.61 -20.59
CA GLY A 209 36.41 67.76 -19.98
C GLY A 209 37.48 67.19 -20.88
#